data_AF-A0A955FAZ3-F1
#
_entry.id   AF-A0A955FAZ3-F1
#
_cell.length_a   1.000
_cell.length_b   1.000
_cell.length_c   1.000
_cell.angle_alpha   90.00
_cell.angle_beta   90.00
_cell.angle_gamma   90.00
#
_symmetry.space_group_name_H-M   'P 1'
#
loop_
_entity.id
_entity.type
_entity.pdbx_description
1 polymer ?
#
loop_
_entity_poly.entity_id
_entity_poly.type
_entity_poly.pdbx_seq_one_letter_code
_entity_poly.pdbx_strand_id
1 'polypeptide(L)' 'PYDYLVDVLQRIDRHPAADVAQLTPRLWKEYFAGQPLRSDISTTTG' A
#
# COMPACT_ATOMS: atom_id res chain seq x y z
N PRO A 1 -8.66 8.91 -2.04
CA PRO A 1 -7.55 9.71 -2.66
C PRO A 1 -6.23 9.79 -1.85
N TYR A 2 -6.08 9.04 -0.74
CA TYR A 2 -4.79 8.83 -0.07
C TYR A 2 -4.36 7.36 -0.02
N ASP A 3 -5.16 6.45 -0.59
CA ASP A 3 -4.95 4.99 -0.55
C ASP A 3 -3.59 4.57 -1.11
N TYR A 4 -3.09 5.26 -2.13
CA TYR A 4 -1.74 5.02 -2.67
C TYR A 4 -0.66 5.25 -1.62
N LEU A 5 -0.65 6.41 -0.98
CA LEU A 5 0.40 6.77 -0.02
C LEU A 5 0.30 5.89 1.23
N VAL A 6 -0.91 5.61 1.70
CA VAL A 6 -1.12 4.74 2.86
C VAL A 6 -0.67 3.31 2.55
N ASP A 7 -1.06 2.74 1.40
CA ASP A 7 -0.63 1.40 1.01
C ASP A 7 0.90 1.33 0.88
N VAL A 8 1.52 2.27 0.15
CA VAL A 8 2.97 2.25 -0.06
C VAL A 8 3.74 2.33 1.26
N LEU A 9 3.33 3.20 2.18
CA LEU A 9 3.97 3.31 3.50
C LEU A 9 3.83 2.05 4.35
N GLN A 10 2.71 1.31 4.23
CA GLN A 10 2.52 0.04 4.94
C GLN A 10 3.23 -1.13 4.24
N ARG A 11 3.30 -1.10 2.91
CA ARG A 11 3.84 -2.18 2.07
C ARG A 11 5.35 -2.19 2.07
N ILE A 12 6.00 -1.02 2.11
CA ILE A 12 7.45 -0.87 1.98
C ILE A 12 8.24 -1.65 3.03
N ASP A 13 7.69 -1.84 4.23
CA ASP A 13 8.30 -2.59 5.34
C ASP A 13 8.58 -4.06 4.98
N ARG A 14 7.70 -4.67 4.19
CA ARG A 14 7.75 -6.09 3.80
C ARG A 14 7.99 -6.31 2.30
N HIS A 15 8.21 -5.25 1.54
CA HIS A 15 8.41 -5.32 0.09
C HIS A 15 9.89 -5.55 -0.24
N PRO A 16 10.23 -6.48 -1.16
CA PRO A 16 11.62 -6.68 -1.58
C PRO A 16 12.21 -5.38 -2.16
N ALA A 17 13.43 -5.02 -1.74
CA ALA A 17 14.11 -3.82 -2.24
C ALA A 17 14.29 -3.83 -3.77
N ALA A 18 14.47 -5.02 -4.36
CA ALA A 18 14.59 -5.19 -5.81
C ALA A 18 13.32 -4.78 -6.57
N ASP A 19 12.15 -4.85 -5.92
CA ASP A 19 10.85 -4.62 -6.54
C ASP A 19 10.25 -3.26 -6.16
N VAL A 20 11.02 -2.36 -5.53
CA VAL A 20 10.52 -1.04 -5.08
C VAL A 20 9.87 -0.22 -6.19
N ALA A 21 10.27 -0.44 -7.45
CA ALA A 21 9.66 0.20 -8.62
C ALA A 21 8.15 -0.09 -8.76
N GLN A 22 7.68 -1.27 -8.31
CA GLN A 22 6.26 -1.64 -8.33
C GLN A 22 5.40 -0.72 -7.44
N LEU A 23 6.03 -0.04 -6.47
CA LEU A 23 5.36 0.92 -5.58
C LEU A 23 5.20 2.31 -6.20
N THR A 24 5.72 2.57 -7.41
CA THR A 24 5.51 3.86 -8.10
C THR A 24 4.05 4.04 -8.51
N PRO A 25 3.52 5.28 -8.66
CA PRO A 25 2.08 5.50 -8.84
C PRO A 25 1.46 4.80 -10.06
N ARG A 26 2.26 4.54 -11.10
CA ARG A 26 1.82 3.86 -12.31
C ARG A 26 1.72 2.35 -12.07
N LEU A 27 2.80 1.73 -11.63
CA LEU A 27 2.83 0.29 -11.39
C LEU A 27 1.97 -0.11 -10.19
N TRP A 28 1.90 0.72 -9.15
CA TRP A 28 1.00 0.46 -8.02
C TRP A 28 -0.46 0.31 -8.45
N LYS A 29 -0.91 1.10 -9.44
CA LYS A 29 -2.27 0.96 -9.97
C LYS A 29 -2.49 -0.38 -10.66
N GLU A 30 -1.44 -0.92 -11.28
CA GLU A 30 -1.48 -2.20 -11.99
C GLU A 30 -1.44 -3.38 -11.01
N TYR A 31 -0.60 -3.31 -9.97
CA TYR A 31 -0.36 -4.43 -9.07
C TYR A 31 -1.21 -4.43 -7.79
N PHE A 32 -1.58 -3.27 -7.25
CA PHE A 32 -2.08 -3.15 -5.87
C PHE A 32 -3.36 -2.34 -5.70
N ALA A 33 -3.76 -1.49 -6.67
CA ALA A 33 -4.97 -0.67 -6.52
C ALA A 33 -6.26 -1.47 -6.35
N GLY A 34 -6.29 -2.74 -6.78
CA GLY A 34 -7.44 -3.63 -6.54
C GLY A 34 -7.55 -4.12 -5.09
N GLN A 35 -6.45 -4.13 -4.34
CA GLN A 35 -6.37 -4.61 -2.96
C GLN A 35 -5.36 -3.78 -2.16
N PRO A 36 -5.66 -2.49 -1.89
CA PRO A 36 -4.75 -1.63 -1.16
C PRO A 36 -4.69 -2.03 0.31
N LEU A 37 -3.48 -2.11 0.86
CA LEU A 37 -3.24 -2.14 2.29
C LEU A 37 -3.71 -0.83 2.91
N ARG A 38 -4.49 -0.95 3.97
CA ARG A 38 -4.93 0.18 4.79
C ARG A 38 -4.44 -0.06 6.21
N SER A 39 -4.27 1.01 6.96
CA SER A 39 -3.96 0.90 8.38
C SER A 39 -5.07 0.12 9.09
N ASP A 40 -4.69 -0.85 9.93
CA ASP A 40 -5.59 -1.69 10.76
C ASP A 40 -6.36 -0.90 11.84
N ILE A 41 -6.32 0.43 11.79
CA ILE A 41 -7.08 1.33 12.67
C ILE A 41 -8.53 1.38 12.17
N SER A 42 -9.16 0.21 12.06
CA SER A 42 -10.60 0.05 11.89
C SER A 42 -11.14 -0.49 13.20
N THR A 43 -11.62 0.42 14.06
CA THR A 43 -12.51 0.18 15.20
C THR A 43 -12.05 -0.82 16.29
N THR A 44 -11.49 -0.29 17.38
CA THR A 44 -11.90 -0.76 18.72
C THR A 44 -12.76 0.33 19.34
N THR A 45 -14.05 0.28 18.99
CA THR A 45 -15.11 0.84 19.81
C THR A 45 -15.86 -0.36 20.37
N GLY A 46 -15.81 -0.53 21.69
CA GLY A 46 -16.43 -1.61 22.44
C GLY A 46 -15.82 -1.68 23.83
#